data_AF-X6PBL2-F1
#
_entry.id   AF-X6PBL2-F1
#
_cell.length_a   1.000
_cell.length_b   1.000
_cell.length_c   1.000
_cell.angle_alpha   90.00
_cell.angle_beta   90.00
_cell.angle_gamma   90.00
#
_symmetry.space_group_name_H-M   'P 1'
#
loop_
_entity.id
_entity.type
_entity.pdbx_description
1 polymer ?
#
loop_
_entity_poly.entity_id
_entity_poly.type
_entity_poly.pdbx_seq_one_letter_code
_entity_poly.pdbx_strand_id
1 'polypeptide(L)'
;WDIRSGQQIQVFNGHNDWVYAVEYSPFVINDSSGKSNVICSGSDDNTIRFWDIRSNKSQLYVMKLDEGIYCLKFVVLKKKENTNNVANDLTLCYGLKKEMTCFFFEKLFVLEMIGLIQKRK
;
A
#
# COMPACT_ATOMS: atom_id res chain seq x y z
N TRP A 1 -5.18 -8.87 -14.42
CA TRP A 1 -5.48 -9.71 -15.58
C TRP A 1 -6.01 -11.04 -15.09
N ASP A 2 -7.04 -11.56 -15.74
CA ASP A 2 -7.46 -12.94 -15.54
C ASP A 2 -6.52 -13.82 -16.38
N ILE A 3 -5.77 -14.69 -15.71
CA ILE A 3 -4.76 -15.54 -16.38
C ILE A 3 -5.38 -16.60 -17.29
N ARG A 4 -6.64 -16.98 -17.06
CA ARG A 4 -7.34 -18.02 -17.83
C ARG A 4 -7.96 -17.46 -19.09
N SER A 5 -8.61 -16.30 -18.98
CA SER A 5 -9.24 -15.64 -20.12
C SER A 5 -8.31 -14.68 -20.86
N GLY A 6 -7.17 -14.31 -20.26
CA GLY A 6 -6.27 -13.29 -20.79
C GLY A 6 -6.88 -11.90 -20.78
N GLN A 7 -8.00 -11.68 -20.10
CA GLN A 7 -8.70 -10.40 -20.09
C GLN A 7 -8.20 -9.49 -18.98
N GLN A 8 -8.17 -8.20 -19.26
CA GLN A 8 -7.87 -7.18 -18.27
C GLN A 8 -9.08 -7.01 -17.33
N ILE A 9 -8.90 -7.32 -16.05
CA ILE A 9 -9.96 -7.22 -15.04
C ILE A 9 -10.14 -5.76 -14.60
N GLN A 10 -9.03 -5.05 -14.35
CA GLN A 10 -9.04 -3.71 -13.78
C GLN A 10 -7.74 -2.98 -14.15
N VAL A 11 -7.84 -1.65 -14.28
CA VAL A 11 -6.71 -0.73 -14.44
C VAL A 11 -6.78 0.32 -13.34
N PHE A 12 -5.63 0.57 -12.73
CA PHE A 12 -5.47 1.61 -11.70
C PHE A 12 -4.81 2.82 -12.34
N ASN A 13 -5.63 3.72 -12.87
CA ASN A 13 -5.17 4.99 -13.43
C ASN A 13 -5.05 6.02 -12.31
N GLY A 14 -3.89 6.66 -12.19
CA GLY A 14 -3.74 7.79 -11.29
C GLY A 14 -2.32 8.27 -11.12
N HIS A 15 -1.33 7.37 -11.18
CA HIS A 15 0.07 7.80 -11.21
C HIS A 15 0.35 8.62 -12.47
N ASN A 16 1.11 9.71 -12.31
CA ASN A 16 1.44 10.62 -13.40
C ASN A 16 2.85 10.38 -13.98
N ASP A 17 3.58 9.39 -13.45
CA ASP A 17 4.91 9.01 -13.90
C ASP A 17 5.10 7.49 -13.73
N TRP A 18 6.30 6.98 -14.02
CA TRP A 18 6.64 5.57 -13.97
C TRP A 18 6.36 4.98 -12.59
N VAL A 19 5.73 3.80 -12.59
CA VAL A 19 5.46 3.01 -11.40
C VAL A 19 6.59 1.99 -11.27
N TYR A 20 7.43 2.15 -10.25
CA TYR A 20 8.58 1.26 -10.04
C TYR A 20 8.28 0.11 -9.08
N ALA A 21 7.27 0.26 -8.23
CA ALA A 21 6.96 -0.72 -7.19
C ALA A 21 5.46 -0.92 -7.03
N VAL A 22 5.05 -2.17 -6.83
CA VAL A 22 3.69 -2.56 -6.49
C VAL A 22 3.77 -3.67 -5.46
N GLU A 23 2.92 -3.61 -4.43
CA GLU A 23 2.86 -4.65 -3.42
C GLU A 23 1.43 -4.91 -2.93
N TYR A 24 1.14 -6.18 -2.67
CA TYR A 24 -0.07 -6.55 -1.97
C TYR A 24 0.07 -6.27 -0.48
N SER A 25 -0.92 -5.57 0.07
CA SER A 25 -1.04 -5.50 1.51
C SER A 25 -1.44 -6.87 2.05
N PRO A 26 -0.77 -7.39 3.10
CA PRO A 26 -1.26 -8.55 3.83
C PRO A 26 -2.54 -8.24 4.62
N PHE A 27 -2.99 -6.98 4.63
CA PHE A 27 -4.20 -6.57 5.32
C PHE A 27 -5.45 -6.80 4.47
N VAL A 28 -6.51 -7.21 5.15
CA VAL A 28 -7.87 -7.23 4.62
C VAL A 28 -8.64 -6.11 5.30
N ILE A 29 -9.00 -5.07 4.55
CA ILE A 29 -9.92 -4.04 5.06
C ILE A 29 -11.30 -4.66 5.20
N ASN A 30 -11.90 -4.57 6.38
CA ASN A 30 -13.32 -4.83 6.54
C ASN A 30 -14.05 -3.53 6.21
N ASP A 31 -14.74 -3.52 5.08
CA ASP A 31 -15.63 -2.45 4.70
C ASP A 31 -17.10 -2.89 4.81
N SER A 32 -18.05 -1.93 4.79
CA SER A 32 -19.49 -2.20 4.75
C SER A 32 -19.92 -3.07 3.56
N SER A 33 -19.06 -3.20 2.54
CA SER A 33 -19.22 -4.05 1.36
C SER A 33 -18.57 -5.45 1.50
N GLY A 34 -17.86 -5.71 2.60
CA GLY A 34 -17.18 -6.97 2.89
C GLY A 34 -15.68 -6.83 3.13
N LYS A 35 -14.98 -7.97 3.12
CA LYS A 35 -13.51 -8.04 3.15
C LYS A 35 -12.96 -7.52 1.81
N SER A 36 -12.10 -6.52 1.80
CA SER A 36 -11.39 -6.09 0.61
C SER A 36 -9.86 -6.18 0.76
N ASN A 37 -9.22 -6.47 -0.36
CA ASN A 37 -7.77 -6.59 -0.49
C ASN A 37 -7.23 -5.25 -0.99
N VAL A 38 -6.15 -4.78 -0.36
CA VAL A 38 -5.50 -3.54 -0.74
C VAL A 38 -4.20 -3.85 -1.46
N ILE A 39 -3.95 -3.16 -2.56
CA ILE A 39 -2.60 -3.05 -3.14
C ILE A 39 -2.07 -1.64 -2.92
N CYS A 40 -0.76 -1.50 -2.81
CA CYS A 40 -0.09 -0.21 -2.91
C CYS A 40 0.84 -0.17 -4.12
N SER A 41 1.03 1.03 -4.66
CA SER A 41 1.97 1.30 -5.75
C SER A 41 2.77 2.55 -5.47
N GLY A 42 4.02 2.57 -5.90
CA GLY A 42 4.97 3.67 -5.74
C GLY A 42 5.53 4.10 -7.09
N SER A 43 5.71 5.40 -7.28
CA SER A 43 6.05 6.00 -8.57
C SER A 43 7.05 7.15 -8.45
N ASP A 44 7.71 7.49 -9.58
CA ASP A 44 8.51 8.73 -9.71
C ASP A 44 7.65 10.00 -9.64
N ASP A 45 6.31 9.89 -9.62
CA ASP A 45 5.40 11.02 -9.37
C ASP A 45 5.37 11.49 -7.90
N ASN A 46 6.32 11.01 -7.10
CA ASN A 46 6.47 11.21 -5.67
C ASN A 46 5.25 10.77 -4.84
N THR A 47 4.47 9.80 -5.32
CA THR A 47 3.32 9.29 -4.57
C THR A 47 3.39 7.79 -4.29
N ILE A 48 2.83 7.41 -3.13
CA ILE A 48 2.38 6.04 -2.85
C ILE A 48 0.86 6.05 -2.89
N ARG A 49 0.27 5.21 -3.74
CA ARG A 49 -1.18 5.09 -3.88
C ARG A 49 -1.67 3.76 -3.37
N PHE A 50 -2.79 3.79 -2.68
CA PHE A 50 -3.47 2.61 -2.15
C PHE A 50 -4.75 2.39 -2.93
N TRP A 51 -4.97 1.14 -3.32
CA TRP A 51 -6.08 0.77 -4.17
C TRP A 51 -6.91 -0.36 -3.58
N ASP A 52 -8.21 -0.26 -3.77
CA ASP A 52 -9.18 -1.32 -3.51
C ASP A 52 -9.36 -2.14 -4.79
N ILE A 53 -9.09 -3.45 -4.69
CA ILE A 53 -9.17 -4.37 -5.83
C ILE A 53 -10.62 -4.82 -6.11
N ARG A 54 -11.49 -4.76 -5.09
CA ARG A 54 -12.88 -5.24 -5.19
C ARG A 54 -13.87 -4.13 -5.49
N SER A 55 -13.49 -2.88 -5.24
CA SER A 55 -14.34 -1.72 -5.47
C SER A 55 -14.13 -1.08 -6.84
N ASN A 56 -15.22 -0.63 -7.45
CA ASN A 56 -15.19 0.20 -8.66
C ASN A 56 -14.59 1.59 -8.40
N LYS A 57 -14.62 2.09 -7.15
CA LYS A 57 -13.82 3.26 -6.74
C LYS A 57 -12.46 2.74 -6.28
N SER A 58 -11.57 2.64 -7.25
CA SER A 58 -10.33 1.90 -7.11
C SER A 58 -9.28 2.57 -6.23
N GLN A 59 -9.26 3.91 -6.09
CA GLN A 59 -8.27 4.61 -5.26
C GLN A 59 -8.80 4.89 -3.85
N LEU A 60 -8.11 4.38 -2.83
CA LEU A 60 -8.44 4.57 -1.42
C LEU A 60 -7.73 5.78 -0.81
N TYR A 61 -6.43 5.90 -1.08
CA TYR A 61 -5.59 6.92 -0.48
C TYR A 61 -4.38 7.24 -1.35
N VAL A 62 -3.87 8.47 -1.23
CA VAL A 62 -2.64 8.94 -1.87
C VAL A 62 -1.77 9.57 -0.80
N MET A 63 -0.58 9.01 -0.62
CA MET A 63 0.48 9.63 0.14
C MET A 63 1.35 10.42 -0.84
N LYS A 64 1.57 11.70 -0.55
CA LYS A 64 2.52 12.53 -1.30
C LYS A 64 3.80 12.65 -0.50
N LEU A 65 4.92 12.49 -1.19
CA LEU A 65 6.27 12.58 -0.68
C LEU A 65 7.02 13.60 -1.54
N ASP A 66 8.26 13.90 -1.16
CA ASP A 66 9.09 14.87 -1.90
C ASP A 66 10.01 14.22 -2.94
N GLU A 67 10.09 12.88 -2.94
CA GLU A 67 11.00 12.08 -3.76
C GLU A 67 10.31 10.87 -4.39
N GLY A 68 10.87 10.38 -5.51
CA GLY A 68 10.33 9.25 -6.27
C GLY A 68 10.48 7.92 -5.54
N ILE A 69 9.49 7.04 -5.69
CA ILE A 69 9.40 5.76 -4.96
C ILE A 69 9.86 4.61 -5.85
N TYR A 70 10.95 3.93 -5.46
CA TYR A 70 11.54 2.83 -6.24
C TYR A 70 11.23 1.44 -5.71
N CYS A 71 10.96 1.29 -4.41
CA CYS A 71 10.63 -0.01 -3.82
C CYS A 71 9.61 0.13 -2.69
N LEU A 72 8.82 -0.93 -2.49
CA LEU A 72 7.82 -1.05 -1.44
C LEU A 72 7.96 -2.43 -0.80
N LYS A 73 7.88 -2.47 0.54
CA LYS A 73 7.87 -3.71 1.31
C LYS A 73 6.97 -3.63 2.54
N PHE A 74 5.94 -4.46 2.61
CA PHE A 74 5.18 -4.72 3.82
C PHE A 74 5.96 -5.70 4.70
N VAL A 75 6.12 -5.31 5.96
CA VAL A 75 6.81 -6.09 6.99
C VAL A 75 5.85 -6.29 8.16
N VAL A 76 5.56 -7.57 8.45
CA VAL A 76 4.79 -7.95 9.64
C VAL A 76 5.76 -8.12 10.80
N LEU A 77 5.63 -7.28 11.81
CA LEU A 77 6.39 -7.33 13.05
C LEU A 77 5.56 -8.04 14.11
N LYS A 78 6.09 -9.13 14.66
CA LYS A 78 5.46 -9.82 15.79
C LYS A 78 5.85 -9.10 17.08
N LYS A 79 4.89 -8.51 17.79
CA LYS A 79 5.13 -8.09 19.17
C LYS A 79 4.98 -9.30 20.08
N LYS A 80 6.01 -9.56 20.90
CA LYS A 80 5.87 -10.43 22.06
C LYS A 80 5.26 -9.57 23.18
N GLU A 81 3.94 -9.57 23.29
CA GLU A 81 3.29 -9.14 24.53
C GLU A 81 3.10 -10.36 25.44
N ASN A 82 3.27 -10.17 26.76
CA ASN A 82 3.25 -11.22 27.78
C ASN A 82 1.83 -11.76 28.10
N THR A 83 0.88 -11.57 27.20
CA THR A 83 -0.49 -12.10 27.29
C THR A 83 -0.78 -12.89 26.03
N ASN A 84 -1.67 -13.89 26.10
CA ASN A 84 -1.94 -14.88 25.03
C ASN A 84 -2.47 -14.29 23.69
N ASN A 85 -2.42 -12.98 23.49
CA ASN A 85 -2.78 -12.30 22.26
C ASN A 85 -1.52 -11.78 21.56
N VAL A 86 -1.06 -12.50 20.55
CA VAL A 86 0.02 -12.03 19.67
C VAL A 86 -0.52 -10.90 18.79
N ALA A 87 -0.27 -9.66 19.17
CA ALA A 87 -0.50 -8.51 18.32
C ALA A 87 0.58 -8.45 17.23
N ASN A 88 0.17 -8.50 15.97
CA ASN A 88 1.07 -8.30 14.83
C ASN A 88 0.95 -6.84 14.38
N ASP A 89 2.06 -6.11 14.41
CA ASP A 89 2.14 -4.78 13.81
C ASP A 89 2.51 -4.92 12.33
N LEU A 90 1.88 -4.11 11.47
CA LEU A 90 2.22 -4.04 10.05
C LEU A 90 2.90 -2.71 9.75
N THR A 91 4.07 -2.78 9.14
CA THR A 91 4.83 -1.61 8.69
C THR A 91 4.97 -1.65 7.18
N LEU A 92 4.79 -0.50 6.52
CA LEU A 92 5.19 -0.32 5.13
C LEU A 92 6.55 0.37 5.10
N CYS A 93 7.52 -0.28 4.50
CA CYS A 93 8.83 0.27 4.18
C CYS A 93 8.83 0.66 2.70
N TYR A 94 9.46 1.78 2.37
CA TYR A 94 9.62 2.20 0.98
C TYR A 94 11.00 2.81 0.76
N GLY A 95 11.50 2.71 -0.46
CA GLY A 95 12.79 3.27 -0.86
C GLY A 95 12.59 4.51 -1.73
N LEU A 96 13.19 5.61 -1.31
CA LEU A 96 13.18 6.89 -2.02
C LEU A 96 14.39 7.04 -2.95
N LYS A 97 14.20 7.79 -4.03
CA LYS A 97 15.27 8.38 -4.83
C LYS A 97 15.88 9.52 -4.03
N LYS A 98 17.13 9.41 -3.62
CA LYS A 98 17.90 10.55 -3.12
C LYS A 98 19.24 10.53 -3.82
N GLU A 99 19.59 11.61 -4.50
CA GLU A 99 20.87 11.87 -5.19
C GLU A 99 21.76 10.63 -5.44
N MET A 100 21.64 9.99 -6.60
CA MET A 100 22.47 8.90 -7.18
C MET A 100 23.00 7.76 -6.28
N THR A 101 22.68 7.72 -4.97
CA THR A 101 23.18 6.76 -3.99
C THR A 101 22.21 6.62 -2.80
N CYS A 102 21.67 5.41 -2.71
CA CYS A 102 21.17 4.72 -1.51
C CYS A 102 19.80 5.07 -0.90
N PHE A 103 18.99 4.00 -0.85
CA PHE A 103 17.66 3.83 -0.29
C PHE A 103 17.56 4.31 1.17
N PHE A 104 16.80 5.38 1.39
CA PHE A 104 16.28 5.69 2.73
C PHE A 104 15.04 4.82 2.96
N PHE A 105 15.10 3.94 3.97
CA PHE A 105 13.95 3.16 4.40
C PHE A 105 13.19 3.95 5.47
N GLU A 106 12.18 4.70 5.04
CA GLU A 106 11.25 5.31 5.98
C GLU A 106 10.17 4.31 6.41
N LYS A 107 9.86 4.30 7.70
CA LYS A 107 8.83 3.43 8.28
C LYS A 107 7.54 4.23 8.40
N LEU A 108 6.48 3.75 7.75
CA LEU A 108 5.13 4.22 8.00
C LEU A 108 4.36 3.17 8.83
N PHE A 109 3.85 3.57 9.99
CA PHE A 109 2.93 2.73 10.75
C PHE A 109 1.58 2.69 10.05
N VAL A 110 1.19 1.51 9.57
CA VAL A 110 -0.02 1.31 8.75
C VAL A 110 -1.31 1.46 9.57
N LEU A 111 -1.23 1.40 10.91
CA LEU A 111 -2.38 1.56 11.82
C LEU A 111 -3.06 2.93 11.69
N GLU A 112 -2.32 4.03 11.51
CA GLU A 112 -2.90 5.37 11.31
C GLU A 112 -3.57 5.48 9.92
N MET A 113 -3.00 4.81 8.92
CA MET A 113 -3.52 4.73 7.56
C MET A 113 -4.87 4.00 7.49
N ILE A 114 -5.04 2.91 8.25
CA ILE A 114 -6.33 2.19 8.36
C ILE A 114 -7.40 3.08 9.01
N GLY A 115 -7.03 3.82 10.06
CA GLY A 115 -7.93 4.77 10.72
C GLY A 115 -8.37 5.92 9.79
N LEU A 116 -7.46 6.41 8.93
CA LEU A 116 -7.77 7.46 7.94
C LEU A 116 -8.63 6.96 6.77
N ILE A 117 -8.44 5.71 6.33
CA ILE A 117 -9.28 5.08 5.28
C ILE A 117 -10.69 4.82 5.82
N GLN A 118 -10.83 4.38 7.07
CA GLN A 118 -12.14 4.10 7.68
C GLN A 118 -12.92 5.37 8.09
N LYS A 119 -12.24 6.46 8.49
CA LYS A 119 -12.90 7.74 8.88
C LYS A 119 -13.45 8.57 7.72
N ARG A 120 -13.20 8.20 6.46
CA ARG A 120 -13.72 8.90 5.28
C ARG A 120 -15.04 8.33 4.73
N LYS A 121 -15.74 7.52 5.53
CA LYS A 121 -17.13 7.13 5.29
C LYS A 121 -18.09 7.92 6.16
#